data_AF-A0A9W8HSZ3-F1
#
_entry.id   AF-A0A9W8HSZ3-F1
#
_cell.length_a   1.000
_cell.length_b   1.000
_cell.length_c   1.000
_cell.angle_alpha   90.00
_cell.angle_beta   90.00
_cell.angle_gamma   90.00
#
_symmetry.space_group_name_H-M   'P 1'
#
loop_
_entity.id
_entity.type
_entity.pdbx_description
1 polymer ?
#
loop_
_entity_poly.entity_id
_entity_poly.type
_entity_poly.pdbx_seq_one_letter_code
_entity_poly.pdbx_strand_id
1 'polypeptide(L)'
;EPLNEQLRTKEQLGYVAMSYMWGYHDGNWILEIAVQSDSNPIYLSLRITEFLRTYRQELVNLDKNELDSTIESLIRSKQEQLTSITNEAARMWNQIKSQLYDFEQIDKEVACLRKISKDDIVKLWDRFINPETAPQYTRTDFHVWPTSVQQPSFEELEQYPASVLALQRLVKDGTNYDVNLEELEDFVKTSSTDGSLDSALEKLMTLYPVSQESAQELPTEDDGKGEDYDSNNDSDCRKEDLKIQRIKTGLRMALESAINAPDYRKHCSVDFGNIGMCQTREGIWIIDDIAKFQCTQRLNGLPIPVTKLVPKYED
;
A
#
# COMPACT_ATOMS: atom_id res chain seq x y z
N GLU A 1 -10.02 8.94 -5.14
CA GLU A 1 -9.29 10.12 -5.64
C GLU A 1 -8.31 10.67 -4.59
N PRO A 2 -8.65 10.84 -3.29
CA PRO A 2 -7.73 11.35 -2.27
C PRO A 2 -6.43 10.55 -2.08
N LEU A 3 -6.50 9.21 -2.11
CA LEU A 3 -5.31 8.35 -2.08
C LEU A 3 -4.35 8.65 -3.24
N ASN A 4 -4.91 8.82 -4.44
CA ASN A 4 -4.15 9.10 -5.65
C ASN A 4 -3.53 10.51 -5.57
N GLU A 5 -4.29 11.51 -5.11
CA GLU A 5 -3.76 12.85 -4.90
C GLU A 5 -2.61 12.85 -3.86
N GLN A 6 -2.76 12.14 -2.75
CA GLN A 6 -1.74 12.08 -1.72
C GLN A 6 -0.48 11.35 -2.19
N LEU A 7 -0.61 10.08 -2.60
CA LEU A 7 0.56 9.25 -2.89
C LEU A 7 1.21 9.57 -4.23
N ARG A 8 0.42 9.86 -5.28
CA ARG A 8 0.95 10.15 -6.62
C ARG A 8 1.18 11.63 -6.86
N THR A 9 0.22 12.50 -6.55
CA THR A 9 0.36 13.92 -6.92
C THR A 9 1.25 14.69 -5.94
N LYS A 10 1.00 14.57 -4.63
CA LYS A 10 1.74 15.32 -3.60
C LYS A 10 3.08 14.69 -3.28
N GLU A 11 3.10 13.39 -3.03
CA GLU A 11 4.33 12.70 -2.59
C GLU A 11 5.13 12.08 -3.74
N GLN A 12 4.54 12.05 -4.95
CA GLN A 12 5.18 11.53 -6.17
C GLN A 12 5.79 10.14 -5.97
N LEU A 13 5.08 9.27 -5.25
CA LEU A 13 5.54 7.93 -4.89
C LEU A 13 5.24 6.89 -5.95
N GLY A 14 4.64 7.21 -7.08
CA GLY A 14 4.39 6.16 -8.06
C GLY A 14 3.68 6.65 -9.29
N TYR A 15 3.81 5.89 -10.37
CA TYR A 15 3.04 6.12 -11.58
C TYR A 15 1.58 5.72 -11.36
N VAL A 16 1.34 4.63 -10.62
CA VAL A 16 0.01 4.10 -10.30
C VAL A 16 -0.22 4.18 -8.79
N ALA A 17 -1.31 4.81 -8.38
CA ALA A 17 -1.85 4.75 -7.02
C ALA A 17 -3.38 4.63 -7.11
N MET A 18 -3.89 3.43 -6.86
CA MET A 18 -5.30 3.10 -7.05
C MET A 18 -5.87 2.42 -5.81
N SER A 19 -7.16 2.66 -5.58
CA SER A 19 -7.94 2.02 -4.52
C SER A 19 -9.17 1.37 -5.13
N TYR A 20 -9.45 0.13 -4.74
CA TYR A 20 -10.61 -0.63 -5.17
C TYR A 20 -11.36 -1.17 -3.96
N MET A 21 -12.66 -1.39 -4.14
CA MET A 21 -13.47 -2.11 -3.18
C MET A 21 -14.11 -3.29 -3.87
N TRP A 22 -13.94 -4.47 -3.30
CA TRP A 22 -14.59 -5.69 -3.77
C TRP A 22 -14.96 -6.57 -2.59
N GLY A 23 -15.92 -7.45 -2.79
CA GLY A 23 -16.42 -8.34 -1.74
C GLY A 23 -16.47 -9.79 -2.21
N TYR A 24 -16.29 -10.69 -1.25
CA TYR A 24 -16.57 -12.10 -1.42
C TYR A 24 -18.07 -12.37 -1.33
N HIS A 25 -18.50 -13.49 -1.91
CA HIS A 25 -19.90 -13.91 -1.89
C HIS A 25 -20.41 -14.24 -0.49
N ASP A 26 -19.52 -14.44 0.49
CA ASP A 26 -19.85 -14.68 1.89
C ASP A 26 -20.14 -13.39 2.69
N GLY A 27 -20.07 -12.22 2.05
CA GLY A 27 -20.38 -10.92 2.65
C GLY A 27 -19.19 -10.15 3.20
N ASN A 28 -17.96 -10.69 3.08
CA ASN A 28 -16.75 -9.97 3.45
C ASN A 28 -16.35 -8.96 2.37
N TRP A 29 -15.99 -7.74 2.76
CA TRP A 29 -15.52 -6.69 1.86
C TRP A 29 -14.05 -6.35 2.12
N ILE A 30 -13.33 -6.04 1.05
CA ILE A 30 -11.92 -5.67 1.08
C ILE A 30 -11.75 -4.29 0.43
N LEU A 31 -11.00 -3.43 1.10
CA LEU A 31 -10.37 -2.26 0.50
C LEU A 31 -9.00 -2.68 0.00
N GLU A 32 -8.83 -2.69 -1.32
CA GLU A 32 -7.56 -2.98 -1.97
C GLU A 32 -6.86 -1.68 -2.36
N ILE A 33 -5.57 -1.57 -2.05
CA ILE A 33 -4.72 -0.45 -2.45
C ILE A 33 -3.56 -1.01 -3.25
N ALA A 34 -3.42 -0.53 -4.48
CA ALA A 34 -2.35 -0.91 -5.39
C ALA A 34 -1.48 0.31 -5.70
N VAL A 35 -0.17 0.19 -5.43
CA VAL A 35 0.83 1.23 -5.69
C VAL A 35 1.98 0.64 -6.47
N GLN A 36 2.36 1.28 -7.58
CA GLN A 36 3.54 0.95 -8.37
C GLN A 36 4.53 2.11 -8.30
N SER A 37 5.73 1.84 -7.79
CA SER A 37 6.78 2.81 -7.48
C SER A 37 8.17 2.28 -7.75
N ASP A 38 9.12 3.19 -7.92
CA ASP A 38 10.56 2.90 -7.82
C ASP A 38 11.06 2.90 -6.37
N SER A 39 10.23 3.33 -5.42
CA SER A 39 10.55 3.36 -3.98
C SER A 39 10.37 1.98 -3.35
N ASN A 40 11.08 1.73 -2.25
CA ASN A 40 11.03 0.44 -1.57
C ASN A 40 9.61 0.13 -1.00
N PRO A 41 9.12 -1.13 -1.10
CA PRO A 41 7.79 -1.52 -0.62
C PRO A 41 7.51 -1.25 0.86
N ILE A 42 8.50 -1.35 1.75
CA ILE A 42 8.33 -1.06 3.19
C ILE A 42 7.97 0.41 3.39
N TYR A 43 8.66 1.31 2.67
CA TYR A 43 8.32 2.73 2.73
C TYR A 43 6.90 3.00 2.25
N LEU A 44 6.50 2.41 1.12
CA LEU A 44 5.13 2.54 0.60
C LEU A 44 4.08 2.02 1.59
N SER A 45 4.33 0.86 2.21
CA SER A 45 3.45 0.28 3.22
C SER A 45 3.25 1.24 4.39
N LEU A 46 4.31 1.89 4.86
CA LEU A 46 4.24 2.90 5.92
C LEU A 46 3.49 4.16 5.47
N ARG A 47 3.67 4.62 4.22
CA ARG A 47 2.93 5.78 3.68
C ARG A 47 1.43 5.49 3.54
N ILE A 48 1.07 4.27 3.15
CA ILE A 48 -0.33 3.83 3.13
C ILE A 48 -0.90 3.82 4.55
N THR A 49 -0.19 3.28 5.53
CA THR A 49 -0.61 3.30 6.94
C THR A 49 -0.87 4.73 7.42
N GLU A 50 0.04 5.66 7.12
CA GLU A 50 -0.08 7.06 7.50
C GLU A 50 -1.24 7.77 6.80
N PHE A 51 -1.48 7.48 5.52
CA PHE A 51 -2.65 7.96 4.81
C PHE A 51 -3.94 7.47 5.47
N LEU A 52 -4.04 6.18 5.79
CA LEU A 52 -5.25 5.62 6.43
C LEU A 52 -5.51 6.24 7.81
N ARG A 53 -4.44 6.50 8.57
CA ARG A 53 -4.52 7.15 9.88
C ARG A 53 -5.04 8.58 9.77
N THR A 54 -4.45 9.37 8.87
CA THR A 54 -4.73 10.81 8.74
C THR A 54 -6.04 11.11 8.01
N TYR A 55 -6.40 10.29 7.02
CA TYR A 55 -7.61 10.48 6.22
C TYR A 55 -8.91 10.39 7.02
N ARG A 56 -8.88 9.75 8.20
CA ARG A 56 -10.01 9.77 9.14
C ARG A 56 -10.48 11.20 9.44
N GLN A 57 -9.55 12.15 9.59
CA GLN A 57 -9.91 13.52 9.94
C GLN A 57 -10.66 14.22 8.79
N GLU A 58 -10.29 13.93 7.55
CA GLU A 58 -11.02 14.39 6.35
C GLU A 58 -12.46 13.84 6.35
N LEU A 59 -12.64 12.56 6.70
CA LEU A 59 -13.98 11.97 6.81
C LEU A 59 -14.84 12.62 7.90
N VAL A 60 -14.25 13.00 9.03
CA VAL A 60 -14.95 13.71 10.12
C VAL A 60 -15.35 15.12 9.67
N ASN A 61 -14.46 15.79 8.95
CA ASN A 61 -14.63 17.16 8.48
C ASN A 61 -15.49 17.26 7.21
N LEU A 62 -15.81 16.13 6.57
CA LEU A 62 -16.60 16.07 5.34
C LEU A 62 -17.90 16.87 5.47
N ASP A 63 -18.10 17.82 4.56
CA ASP A 63 -19.30 18.64 4.51
C ASP A 63 -20.49 17.81 4.01
N LYS A 64 -21.69 18.18 4.49
CA LYS A 64 -22.90 17.48 4.07
C LYS A 64 -23.14 17.60 2.57
N ASN A 65 -22.90 18.78 1.96
CA ASN A 65 -23.15 18.96 0.54
C ASN A 65 -22.16 18.17 -0.32
N GLU A 66 -20.91 18.04 0.12
CA GLU A 66 -19.90 17.21 -0.55
C GLU A 66 -20.27 15.72 -0.48
N LEU A 67 -20.74 15.26 0.69
CA LEU A 67 -21.24 13.90 0.86
C LEU A 67 -22.45 13.64 -0.04
N ASP A 68 -23.46 14.53 -0.01
CA ASP A 68 -24.68 14.38 -0.81
C ASP A 68 -24.35 14.36 -2.32
N SER A 69 -23.44 15.23 -2.78
CA SER A 69 -22.95 15.25 -4.16
C SER A 69 -22.22 13.95 -4.56
N THR A 70 -21.40 13.41 -3.65
CA THR A 70 -20.70 12.14 -3.85
C THR A 70 -21.69 10.97 -3.95
N ILE A 71 -22.68 10.92 -3.05
CA ILE A 71 -23.74 9.91 -3.07
C ILE A 71 -24.53 9.98 -4.38
N GLU A 72 -24.96 11.17 -4.80
CA GLU A 72 -25.70 11.35 -6.06
C GLU A 72 -24.88 10.94 -7.29
N SER A 73 -23.59 11.29 -7.33
CA SER A 73 -22.69 10.84 -8.39
C SER A 73 -22.57 9.31 -8.46
N LEU A 74 -22.47 8.66 -7.29
CA LEU A 74 -22.40 7.19 -7.20
C LEU A 74 -23.73 6.53 -7.59
N ILE A 75 -24.87 7.08 -7.17
CA ILE A 75 -26.20 6.61 -7.58
C ILE A 75 -26.35 6.69 -9.09
N ARG A 76 -26.00 7.84 -9.69
CA ARG A 76 -26.05 8.03 -11.14
C ARG A 76 -25.19 7.00 -11.87
N SER A 77 -23.98 6.74 -11.40
CA SER A 77 -23.09 5.72 -11.98
C SER A 77 -23.69 4.31 -11.87
N LYS A 78 -24.33 3.96 -10.75
CA LYS A 78 -24.98 2.66 -10.57
C LYS A 78 -26.23 2.48 -11.43
N GLN A 79 -27.00 3.54 -11.64
CA GLN A 79 -28.24 3.53 -12.43
C GLN A 79 -28.00 3.72 -13.93
N GLU A 80 -26.75 3.87 -14.36
CA GLU A 80 -26.42 4.03 -15.77
C GLU A 80 -26.94 2.84 -16.58
N GLN A 81 -27.71 3.15 -17.64
CA GLN A 81 -28.32 2.12 -18.47
C GLN A 81 -27.23 1.38 -19.25
N LEU A 82 -27.26 0.05 -19.17
CA LEU A 82 -26.36 -0.79 -19.95
C LEU A 82 -26.69 -0.63 -21.44
N THR A 83 -25.73 -0.15 -22.22
CA THR A 83 -25.89 0.15 -23.65
C THR A 83 -25.74 -1.06 -24.57
N SER A 84 -25.39 -2.22 -24.02
CA SER A 84 -25.11 -3.45 -24.76
C SER A 84 -25.72 -4.67 -24.06
N ILE A 85 -26.31 -5.56 -24.86
CA ILE A 85 -26.83 -6.86 -24.39
C ILE A 85 -25.74 -7.70 -23.72
N THR A 86 -24.48 -7.58 -24.16
CA THR A 86 -23.35 -8.29 -23.54
C THR A 86 -23.13 -7.83 -22.10
N ASN A 87 -23.26 -6.53 -21.83
CA ASN A 87 -23.11 -5.99 -20.48
C ASN A 87 -24.27 -6.41 -19.58
N GLU A 88 -25.49 -6.43 -20.11
CA GLU A 88 -26.67 -6.91 -19.38
C GLU A 88 -26.56 -8.40 -19.06
N ALA A 89 -26.17 -9.22 -20.05
CA ALA A 89 -25.93 -10.65 -19.87
C ALA A 89 -24.82 -10.89 -18.83
N ALA A 90 -23.71 -10.14 -18.87
CA ALA A 90 -22.64 -10.25 -17.89
C ALA A 90 -23.10 -9.91 -16.46
N ARG A 91 -23.93 -8.86 -16.30
CA ARG A 91 -24.51 -8.48 -15.00
C ARG A 91 -25.40 -9.60 -14.46
N MET A 92 -26.30 -10.15 -15.26
CA MET A 92 -27.17 -11.26 -14.86
C MET A 92 -26.35 -12.51 -14.55
N TRP A 93 -25.35 -12.82 -15.38
CA TRP A 93 -24.49 -13.98 -15.19
C TRP A 93 -23.67 -13.89 -13.91
N ASN A 94 -23.24 -12.69 -13.49
CA ASN A 94 -22.57 -12.48 -12.21
C ASN A 94 -23.47 -12.86 -11.02
N GLN A 95 -24.78 -12.62 -11.08
CA GLN A 95 -25.74 -13.05 -10.04
C GLN A 95 -25.91 -14.57 -10.01
N ILE A 96 -25.90 -15.21 -11.18
CA ILE A 96 -26.04 -16.67 -11.31
C ILE A 96 -24.78 -17.37 -10.79
N LYS A 97 -23.59 -16.97 -11.27
CA LYS A 97 -22.31 -17.62 -10.91
C LYS A 97 -21.95 -17.44 -9.43
N SER A 98 -22.37 -16.32 -8.82
CA SER A 98 -22.21 -16.04 -7.40
C SER A 98 -23.24 -16.76 -6.51
N GLN A 99 -24.29 -17.32 -7.11
CA GLN A 99 -25.43 -17.94 -6.43
C GLN A 99 -26.23 -16.97 -5.54
N LEU A 100 -26.06 -15.66 -5.71
CA LEU A 100 -26.82 -14.64 -4.98
C LEU A 100 -28.20 -14.43 -5.59
N TYR A 101 -28.32 -14.58 -6.90
CA TYR A 101 -29.57 -14.38 -7.66
C TYR A 101 -30.28 -13.05 -7.37
N ASP A 102 -29.55 -12.01 -6.96
CA ASP A 102 -30.10 -10.70 -6.64
C ASP A 102 -30.12 -9.80 -7.88
N PHE A 103 -31.10 -10.03 -8.75
CA PHE A 103 -31.26 -9.23 -9.98
C PHE A 103 -31.72 -7.78 -9.72
N GLU A 104 -32.21 -7.49 -8.51
CA GLU A 104 -32.64 -6.16 -8.06
C GLU A 104 -31.58 -5.46 -7.19
N GLN A 105 -30.34 -5.99 -7.15
CA GLN A 105 -29.26 -5.51 -6.29
C GLN A 105 -29.05 -3.99 -6.44
N ILE A 106 -29.06 -3.46 -7.66
CA ILE A 106 -28.83 -2.03 -7.91
C ILE A 106 -29.91 -1.15 -7.24
N ASP A 107 -31.18 -1.55 -7.31
CA ASP A 107 -32.28 -0.78 -6.71
C ASP A 107 -32.18 -0.78 -5.19
N LYS A 108 -31.82 -1.93 -4.60
CA LYS A 108 -31.57 -2.07 -3.16
C LYS A 108 -30.37 -1.24 -2.71
N GLU A 109 -29.26 -1.29 -3.45
CA GLU A 109 -28.06 -0.50 -3.17
C GLU A 109 -28.34 1.00 -3.24
N VAL A 110 -29.07 1.47 -4.26
CA VAL A 110 -29.48 2.88 -4.38
C VAL A 110 -30.37 3.30 -3.20
N ALA A 111 -31.32 2.45 -2.79
CA ALA A 111 -32.16 2.72 -1.62
C ALA A 111 -31.36 2.79 -0.32
N CYS A 112 -30.28 2.01 -0.19
CA CYS A 112 -29.34 2.08 0.92
C CYS A 112 -28.47 3.33 0.87
N LEU A 113 -27.88 3.66 -0.29
CA LEU A 113 -27.01 4.83 -0.48
C LEU A 113 -27.70 6.13 -0.06
N ARG A 114 -28.99 6.30 -0.37
CA ARG A 114 -29.79 7.48 0.01
C ARG A 114 -29.98 7.65 1.52
N LYS A 115 -29.68 6.63 2.33
CA LYS A 115 -29.83 6.65 3.79
C LYS A 115 -28.50 6.77 4.52
N ILE A 116 -27.37 6.67 3.82
CA ILE A 116 -26.04 6.72 4.42
C ILE A 116 -25.80 8.11 4.99
N SER A 117 -25.32 8.15 6.23
CA SER A 117 -24.86 9.37 6.88
C SER A 117 -23.34 9.40 6.99
N LYS A 118 -22.79 10.60 7.22
CA LYS A 118 -21.36 10.76 7.54
C LYS A 118 -20.94 9.90 8.74
N ASP A 119 -21.79 9.84 9.76
CA ASP A 119 -21.51 9.06 10.97
C ASP A 119 -21.37 7.57 10.66
N ASP A 120 -22.11 7.04 9.67
CA ASP A 120 -21.98 5.64 9.26
C ASP A 120 -20.63 5.37 8.59
N ILE A 121 -20.14 6.31 7.78
CA ILE A 121 -18.82 6.22 7.11
C ILE A 121 -17.71 6.26 8.15
N VAL A 122 -17.77 7.21 9.10
CA VAL A 122 -16.77 7.33 10.18
C VAL A 122 -16.79 6.09 11.07
N LYS A 123 -17.97 5.57 11.42
CA LYS A 123 -18.10 4.31 12.18
C LYS A 123 -17.48 3.13 11.44
N LEU A 124 -17.68 3.02 10.13
CA LEU A 124 -17.05 1.97 9.32
C LEU A 124 -15.52 2.11 9.35
N TRP A 125 -15.01 3.33 9.17
CA TRP A 125 -13.56 3.60 9.21
C TRP A 125 -12.95 3.22 10.55
N ASP A 126 -13.58 3.64 11.66
CA ASP A 126 -13.15 3.36 13.03
C ASP A 126 -13.34 1.91 13.44
N ARG A 127 -14.15 1.15 12.72
CA ARG A 127 -14.37 -0.27 13.03
C ARG A 127 -13.41 -1.18 12.28
N PHE A 128 -13.03 -0.83 11.05
CA PHE A 128 -12.35 -1.76 10.14
C PHE A 128 -11.08 -1.21 9.47
N ILE A 129 -10.94 0.10 9.26
CA ILE A 129 -9.91 0.65 8.35
C ILE A 129 -8.79 1.38 9.09
N ASN A 130 -9.08 2.05 10.22
CA ASN A 130 -8.04 2.79 10.94
C ASN A 130 -7.00 1.84 11.56
N PRO A 131 -5.72 1.90 11.16
CA PRO A 131 -4.70 0.96 11.63
C PRO A 131 -4.40 1.05 13.14
N GLU A 132 -4.70 2.17 13.79
CA GLU A 132 -4.39 2.38 15.22
C GLU A 132 -5.56 2.06 16.13
N THR A 133 -6.78 2.44 15.73
CA THR A 133 -7.94 2.41 16.61
C THR A 133 -8.95 1.34 16.25
N ALA A 134 -8.91 0.79 15.03
CA ALA A 134 -9.94 -0.13 14.59
C ALA A 134 -9.78 -1.53 15.21
N PRO A 135 -10.78 -2.00 15.99
CA PRO A 135 -10.67 -3.28 16.69
C PRO A 135 -10.77 -4.50 15.78
N GLN A 136 -11.25 -4.33 14.54
CA GLN A 136 -11.30 -5.39 13.52
C GLN A 136 -10.42 -5.06 12.32
N TYR A 137 -9.36 -4.27 12.54
CA TYR A 137 -8.37 -4.01 11.51
C TYR A 137 -7.69 -5.32 11.09
N THR A 138 -7.73 -5.61 9.79
CA THR A 138 -6.99 -6.70 9.19
C THR A 138 -6.34 -6.19 7.91
N ARG A 139 -5.07 -6.53 7.71
CA ARG A 139 -4.28 -6.10 6.54
C ARG A 139 -3.37 -7.23 6.10
N THR A 140 -3.22 -7.35 4.79
CA THR A 140 -2.26 -8.25 4.16
C THR A 140 -1.55 -7.46 3.08
N ASP A 141 -0.22 -7.44 3.15
CA ASP A 141 0.62 -6.72 2.20
C ASP A 141 1.32 -7.72 1.28
N PHE A 142 1.26 -7.44 -0.02
CA PHE A 142 1.98 -8.19 -1.05
C PHE A 142 3.06 -7.28 -1.63
N HIS A 143 4.30 -7.51 -1.23
CA HIS A 143 5.44 -6.72 -1.70
C HIS A 143 6.09 -7.39 -2.92
N VAL A 144 6.08 -6.70 -4.06
CA VAL A 144 6.86 -7.07 -5.23
C VAL A 144 8.10 -6.19 -5.27
N TRP A 145 9.27 -6.80 -5.08
CA TRP A 145 10.53 -6.08 -5.06
C TRP A 145 11.14 -6.01 -6.47
N PRO A 146 11.66 -4.84 -6.88
CA PRO A 146 12.38 -4.73 -8.13
C PRO A 146 13.72 -5.47 -8.03
N THR A 147 14.20 -6.02 -9.15
CA THR A 147 15.44 -6.82 -9.21
C THR A 147 16.70 -6.01 -8.89
N SER A 148 16.63 -4.68 -9.00
CA SER A 148 17.70 -3.74 -8.64
C SER A 148 17.82 -3.49 -7.13
N VAL A 149 16.84 -3.94 -6.33
CA VAL A 149 16.79 -3.69 -4.88
C VAL A 149 16.85 -5.01 -4.15
N GLN A 150 17.81 -5.13 -3.24
CA GLN A 150 17.88 -6.27 -2.33
C GLN A 150 16.79 -6.15 -1.26
N GLN A 151 15.99 -7.22 -1.14
CA GLN A 151 15.02 -7.36 -0.05
C GLN A 151 15.75 -7.51 1.29
N PRO A 152 15.26 -6.89 2.38
CA PRO A 152 15.78 -7.15 3.72
C PRO A 152 15.70 -8.62 4.10
N SER A 153 16.74 -9.11 4.76
CA SER A 153 16.78 -10.43 5.38
C SER A 153 15.77 -10.54 6.52
N PHE A 154 15.44 -11.77 6.91
CA PHE A 154 14.52 -12.01 8.02
C PHE A 154 15.12 -11.53 9.35
N GLU A 155 16.44 -11.68 9.52
CA GLU A 155 17.17 -11.19 10.69
C GLU A 155 17.07 -9.66 10.80
N GLU A 156 17.19 -8.93 9.69
CA GLU A 156 17.02 -7.47 9.68
C GLU A 156 15.58 -7.05 10.03
N LEU A 157 14.57 -7.78 9.54
CA LEU A 157 13.16 -7.53 9.84
C LEU A 157 12.79 -7.83 11.30
N GLU A 158 13.48 -8.78 11.93
CA GLU A 158 13.33 -9.10 13.36
C GLU A 158 14.06 -8.09 14.26
N GLN A 159 15.22 -7.59 13.81
CA GLN A 159 16.09 -6.73 14.60
C GLN A 159 15.75 -5.25 14.52
N TYR A 160 15.33 -4.74 13.36
CA TYR A 160 15.15 -3.30 13.11
C TYR A 160 13.69 -2.93 12.82
N PRO A 161 13.24 -1.73 13.20
CA PRO A 161 11.87 -1.29 12.91
C PRO A 161 11.71 -1.01 11.42
N ALA A 162 10.48 -1.17 10.90
CA ALA A 162 10.19 -0.97 9.49
C ALA A 162 10.54 0.44 9.00
N SER A 163 10.39 1.44 9.88
CA SER A 163 10.71 2.85 9.62
C SER A 163 12.21 3.10 9.40
N VAL A 164 13.08 2.42 10.14
CA VAL A 164 14.54 2.51 9.98
C VAL A 164 14.99 1.77 8.72
N LEU A 165 14.45 0.59 8.46
CA LEU A 165 14.71 -0.16 7.21
C LEU A 165 14.31 0.65 5.98
N ALA A 166 13.15 1.32 6.04
CA ALA A 166 12.71 2.22 4.99
C ALA A 166 13.64 3.43 4.82
N LEU A 167 14.06 4.07 5.92
CA LEU A 167 14.96 5.22 5.89
C LEU A 167 16.34 4.87 5.33
N GLN A 168 16.94 3.75 5.79
CA GLN A 168 18.22 3.27 5.30
C GLN A 168 18.22 3.18 3.77
N ARG A 169 17.16 2.59 3.22
CA ARG A 169 17.04 2.43 1.77
C ARG A 169 16.85 3.76 1.06
N LEU A 170 16.02 4.66 1.59
CA LEU A 170 15.84 5.99 1.01
C LEU A 170 17.14 6.80 0.97
N VAL A 171 17.96 6.72 2.02
CA VAL A 171 19.27 7.37 2.06
C VAL A 171 20.22 6.72 1.06
N LYS A 172 20.26 5.39 0.99
CA LYS A 172 21.08 4.65 0.02
C LYS A 172 20.72 5.01 -1.43
N ASP A 173 19.43 5.03 -1.77
CA ASP A 173 18.94 5.39 -3.12
C ASP A 173 19.13 6.88 -3.44
N GLY A 174 19.12 7.74 -2.41
CA GLY A 174 19.30 9.18 -2.56
C GLY A 174 20.75 9.63 -2.68
N THR A 175 21.67 8.94 -2.01
CA THR A 175 23.06 9.40 -1.82
C THR A 175 24.11 8.46 -2.43
N ASN A 176 23.73 7.22 -2.79
CA ASN A 176 24.62 6.10 -3.14
C ASN A 176 25.60 5.66 -2.02
N TYR A 177 25.43 6.14 -0.79
CA TYR A 177 26.22 5.66 0.35
C TYR A 177 25.66 4.35 0.89
N ASP A 178 26.56 3.48 1.34
CA ASP A 178 26.16 2.33 2.13
C ASP A 178 25.90 2.79 3.58
N VAL A 179 24.72 2.45 4.09
CA VAL A 179 24.22 2.96 5.37
C VAL A 179 24.15 1.80 6.35
N ASN A 180 24.92 1.89 7.43
CA ASN A 180 24.89 0.91 8.51
C ASN A 180 23.58 1.06 9.33
N LEU A 181 22.82 -0.02 9.48
CA LEU A 181 21.53 -0.02 10.19
C LEU A 181 21.67 0.27 11.69
N GLU A 182 22.73 -0.21 12.34
CA GLU A 182 22.97 0.02 13.77
C GLU A 182 23.25 1.51 14.04
N GLU A 183 24.16 2.11 13.26
CA GLU A 183 24.47 3.55 13.37
C GLU A 183 23.25 4.42 13.05
N LEU A 184 22.46 4.03 12.05
CA LEU A 184 21.24 4.75 11.67
C LEU A 184 20.16 4.66 12.75
N GLU A 185 19.96 3.49 13.35
CA GLU A 185 19.00 3.33 14.44
C GLU A 185 19.40 4.18 15.66
N ASP A 186 20.67 4.16 16.04
CA ASP A 186 21.20 4.97 17.15
C ASP A 186 21.11 6.47 16.86
N PHE A 187 21.34 6.88 15.61
CA PHE A 187 21.10 8.25 15.16
C PHE A 187 19.63 8.65 15.30
N VAL A 188 18.69 7.80 14.88
CA VAL A 188 17.25 8.06 14.98
C VAL A 188 16.82 8.16 16.44
N LYS A 189 17.28 7.25 17.31
CA LYS A 189 17.00 7.29 18.76
C LYS A 189 17.49 8.59 19.39
N THR A 190 18.74 8.98 19.11
CA THR A 190 19.34 10.19 19.67
C THR A 190 18.67 11.46 19.14
N SER A 191 18.31 11.48 17.86
CA SER A 191 17.67 12.64 17.22
C SER A 191 16.19 12.78 17.61
N SER A 192 15.53 11.69 18.02
CA SER A 192 14.13 11.71 18.46
C SER A 192 13.91 12.54 19.73
N THR A 193 14.94 12.69 20.57
CA THR A 193 14.87 13.44 21.84
C THR A 193 15.27 14.91 21.72
N ASP A 194 16.03 15.28 20.67
CA ASP A 194 16.79 16.55 20.61
C ASP A 194 16.20 17.65 19.68
N GLY A 195 14.98 17.47 19.16
CA GLY A 195 14.23 18.55 18.49
C GLY A 195 14.44 18.68 16.96
N SER A 196 13.75 19.71 16.41
CA SER A 196 13.45 20.04 14.99
C SER A 196 13.93 19.07 13.88
N LEU A 197 12.97 18.56 13.09
CA LEU A 197 13.19 17.69 11.92
C LEU A 197 14.27 18.21 10.94
N ASP A 198 14.32 19.52 10.74
CA ASP A 198 15.27 20.12 9.79
C ASP A 198 16.72 20.00 10.29
N SER A 199 16.97 20.12 11.59
CA SER A 199 18.30 19.94 12.17
C SER A 199 18.74 18.47 12.10
N ALA A 200 17.82 17.54 12.34
CA ALA A 200 18.09 16.11 12.17
C ALA A 200 18.42 15.78 10.71
N LEU A 201 17.69 16.37 9.74
CA LEU A 201 17.98 16.19 8.32
C LEU A 201 19.36 16.71 7.96
N GLU A 202 19.74 17.92 8.40
CA GLU A 202 21.08 18.49 8.15
C GLU A 202 22.20 17.58 8.69
N LYS A 203 22.03 17.05 9.91
CA LYS A 203 22.99 16.10 10.50
C LYS A 203 23.08 14.82 9.67
N LEU A 204 21.94 14.26 9.26
CA LEU A 204 21.90 13.05 8.44
C LEU A 204 22.58 13.25 7.08
N MET A 205 22.31 14.37 6.40
CA MET A 205 22.93 14.72 5.12
C MET A 205 24.42 15.06 5.25
N THR A 206 24.89 15.46 6.43
CA THR A 206 26.32 15.62 6.71
C THR A 206 27.03 14.28 6.87
N LEU A 207 26.34 13.28 7.45
CA LEU A 207 26.85 11.91 7.57
C LEU A 207 26.85 11.18 6.21
N TYR A 208 25.83 11.42 5.39
CA TYR A 208 25.65 10.81 4.07
C TYR A 208 25.42 11.90 3.02
N PRO A 209 26.49 12.54 2.50
CA PRO A 209 26.34 13.61 1.52
C PRO A 209 25.81 13.06 0.19
N VAL A 210 25.01 13.84 -0.53
CA VAL A 210 24.55 13.44 -1.87
C VAL A 210 25.76 13.39 -2.81
N SER A 211 26.07 12.22 -3.35
CA SER A 211 27.14 12.06 -4.34
C SER A 211 26.79 12.85 -5.60
N GLN A 212 27.62 13.82 -5.98
CA GLN A 212 27.59 14.44 -7.30
C GLN A 212 28.34 13.55 -8.29
N GLU A 213 27.74 12.45 -8.77
CA GLU A 213 28.35 11.66 -9.85
C GLU A 213 27.44 11.57 -11.10
N SER A 214 27.84 12.41 -12.07
CA SER A 214 27.82 12.29 -13.53
C SER A 214 27.03 11.16 -14.20
N ALA A 215 26.16 11.60 -15.12
CA ALA A 215 25.54 10.85 -16.20
C ALA A 215 26.39 9.70 -16.76
N GLN A 216 25.90 8.47 -16.61
CA GLN A 216 26.25 7.39 -17.53
C GLN A 216 25.25 7.42 -18.69
N GLU A 217 25.74 7.86 -19.86
CA GLU A 217 25.05 7.77 -21.14
C GLU A 217 24.70 6.31 -21.44
N LEU A 218 23.41 6.02 -21.57
CA LEU A 218 22.93 4.82 -22.27
C LEU A 218 23.23 4.99 -23.78
N PRO A 219 23.58 3.93 -24.52
CA PRO A 219 23.93 4.05 -25.93
C PRO A 219 22.72 4.55 -26.72
N THR A 220 22.89 5.67 -27.40
CA THR A 220 21.92 6.18 -28.38
C THR A 220 21.95 5.27 -29.61
N GLU A 221 20.85 4.58 -29.87
CA GLU A 221 20.57 4.11 -31.24
C GLU A 221 20.23 5.34 -32.08
N ASP A 222 21.07 5.54 -33.08
CA ASP A 222 21.07 6.60 -34.09
C ASP A 222 19.81 6.49 -34.94
N ASP A 223 18.92 7.47 -34.85
CA ASP A 223 18.01 7.83 -35.94
C ASP A 223 17.82 9.35 -35.96
N GLY A 224 18.31 9.94 -37.04
CA GLY A 224 18.59 11.36 -37.13
C GLY A 224 17.38 12.28 -37.25
N LYS A 225 17.58 13.49 -36.71
CA LYS A 225 17.24 14.84 -37.24
C LYS A 225 16.67 15.76 -36.15
N GLY A 226 17.53 16.69 -35.71
CA GLY A 226 17.26 18.11 -35.48
C GLY A 226 16.15 18.49 -34.49
N GLU A 227 16.53 19.07 -33.36
CA GLU A 227 16.29 20.48 -32.98
C GLU A 227 16.73 20.72 -31.53
N ASP A 228 17.30 21.90 -31.28
CA ASP A 228 17.82 22.36 -29.98
C ASP A 228 16.77 22.26 -28.86
N TYR A 229 17.09 21.53 -27.78
CA TYR A 229 16.44 21.70 -26.48
C TYR A 229 17.46 21.57 -25.34
N ASP A 230 17.91 22.72 -24.86
CA ASP A 230 18.59 22.92 -23.59
C ASP A 230 17.58 22.64 -22.45
N SER A 231 17.47 21.38 -22.00
CA SER A 231 16.47 20.97 -20.98
C SER A 231 16.97 19.99 -19.90
N ASN A 232 18.25 19.61 -19.89
CA ASN A 232 18.72 18.58 -18.97
C ASN A 232 18.92 19.05 -17.52
N ASN A 233 19.34 20.31 -17.28
CA ASN A 233 19.64 20.78 -15.92
C ASN A 233 18.41 20.97 -15.01
N ASP A 234 17.27 21.39 -15.55
CA ASP A 234 16.06 21.64 -14.76
C ASP A 234 15.39 20.34 -14.28
N SER A 235 15.60 19.25 -15.02
CA SER A 235 15.02 17.94 -14.70
C SER A 235 15.78 17.21 -13.58
N ASP A 236 17.10 17.37 -13.53
CA ASP A 236 17.95 16.72 -12.53
C ASP A 236 17.86 17.43 -11.17
N CYS A 237 17.83 18.77 -11.14
CA CYS A 237 17.57 19.53 -9.91
C CYS A 237 16.23 19.12 -9.26
N ARG A 238 15.16 18.97 -10.06
CA ARG A 238 13.84 18.54 -9.55
C ARG A 238 13.86 17.11 -9.01
N LYS A 239 14.63 16.20 -9.60
CA LYS A 239 14.77 14.82 -9.12
C LYS A 239 15.56 14.74 -7.82
N GLU A 240 16.63 15.54 -7.68
CA GLU A 240 17.38 15.66 -6.42
C GLU A 240 16.52 16.21 -5.29
N ASP A 241 15.73 17.25 -5.54
CA ASP A 241 14.79 17.81 -4.58
C ASP A 241 13.77 16.75 -4.11
N LEU A 242 13.26 15.93 -5.02
CA LEU A 242 12.33 14.84 -4.68
C LEU A 242 12.98 13.74 -3.84
N LYS A 243 14.23 13.37 -4.12
CA LYS A 243 14.98 12.40 -3.31
C LYS A 243 15.16 12.91 -1.88
N ILE A 244 15.55 14.17 -1.73
CA ILE A 244 15.72 14.81 -0.41
C ILE A 244 14.38 14.89 0.32
N GLN A 245 13.28 15.23 -0.36
CA GLN A 245 11.93 15.24 0.22
C GLN A 245 11.49 13.86 0.71
N ARG A 246 11.81 12.80 -0.03
CA ARG A 246 11.54 11.41 0.40
C ARG A 246 12.38 11.03 1.62
N ILE A 247 13.67 11.35 1.65
CA ILE A 247 14.53 11.14 2.82
C ILE A 247 13.98 11.90 4.04
N LYS A 248 13.61 13.18 3.89
CA LYS A 248 13.00 13.99 4.96
C LYS A 248 11.71 13.34 5.48
N THR A 249 10.91 12.80 4.59
CA THR A 249 9.67 12.11 4.95
C THR A 249 9.93 10.79 5.67
N GLY A 250 10.84 9.96 5.17
CA GLY A 250 11.28 8.73 5.85
C GLY A 250 11.88 9.00 7.23
N LEU A 251 12.68 10.07 7.36
CA LEU A 251 13.30 10.47 8.62
C LEU A 251 12.25 10.86 9.65
N ARG A 252 11.27 11.69 9.25
CA ARG A 252 10.14 12.04 10.11
C ARG A 252 9.42 10.80 10.63
N MET A 253 9.12 9.84 9.76
CA MET A 253 8.43 8.60 10.15
C MET A 253 9.28 7.75 11.10
N ALA A 254 10.60 7.68 10.88
CA ALA A 254 11.52 6.99 11.79
C ALA A 254 11.61 7.66 13.17
N LEU A 255 11.66 9.00 13.22
CA LEU A 255 11.65 9.76 14.47
C LEU A 255 10.35 9.59 15.25
N GLU A 256 9.20 9.67 14.56
CA GLU A 256 7.88 9.45 15.16
C GLU A 256 7.74 8.01 15.69
N SER A 257 8.19 7.03 14.92
CA SER A 257 8.21 5.60 15.29
C SER A 257 9.15 5.32 16.46
N ALA A 258 10.26 6.05 16.61
CA ALA A 258 11.15 5.90 17.76
C ALA A 258 10.51 6.38 19.07
N ILE A 259 9.65 7.40 19.01
CA ILE A 259 8.90 7.91 20.18
C ILE A 259 7.70 6.99 20.48
N ASN A 260 6.95 6.64 19.43
CA ASN A 260 5.73 5.83 19.52
C ASN A 260 5.87 4.60 18.63
N ALA A 261 6.62 3.61 19.12
CA ALA A 261 6.85 2.37 18.38
C ALA A 261 5.51 1.63 18.14
N PRO A 262 5.17 1.30 16.90
CA PRO A 262 3.99 0.50 16.63
C PRO A 262 4.19 -0.91 17.21
N ASP A 263 3.13 -1.47 17.80
CA ASP A 263 3.12 -2.82 18.34
C ASP A 263 1.90 -3.58 17.81
N TYR A 264 2.11 -4.34 16.75
CA TYR A 264 1.09 -5.10 16.05
C TYR A 264 0.76 -6.43 16.75
N ARG A 265 1.53 -6.84 17.78
CA ARG A 265 1.26 -8.06 18.55
C ARG A 265 -0.09 -8.01 19.26
N LYS A 266 -0.57 -6.80 19.60
CA LYS A 266 -1.86 -6.56 20.26
C LYS A 266 -3.06 -7.03 19.43
N HIS A 267 -2.90 -7.17 18.11
CA HIS A 267 -3.99 -7.52 17.20
C HIS A 267 -4.06 -9.02 16.87
N CYS A 268 -3.12 -9.85 17.37
CA CYS A 268 -3.06 -11.27 17.01
C CYS A 268 -2.97 -12.17 18.24
N SER A 269 -4.01 -12.99 18.46
CA SER A 269 -4.02 -14.06 19.47
C SER A 269 -3.59 -15.42 18.91
N VAL A 270 -3.27 -15.46 17.61
CA VAL A 270 -2.97 -16.68 16.86
C VAL A 270 -1.49 -16.72 16.52
N ASP A 271 -0.86 -17.85 16.81
CA ASP A 271 0.51 -18.14 16.41
C ASP A 271 0.52 -18.78 15.02
N PHE A 272 1.25 -18.18 14.08
CA PHE A 272 1.41 -18.67 12.71
C PHE A 272 2.78 -19.34 12.46
N GLY A 273 3.61 -19.53 13.50
CA GLY A 273 4.90 -20.21 13.38
C GLY A 273 4.80 -21.65 12.85
N ASN A 274 3.68 -22.32 13.12
CA ASN A 274 3.39 -23.66 12.63
C ASN A 274 3.15 -23.72 11.11
N ILE A 275 2.88 -22.58 10.45
CA ILE A 275 2.68 -22.48 8.99
C ILE A 275 3.84 -21.80 8.27
N GLY A 276 5.03 -21.69 8.88
CA GLY A 276 6.20 -21.10 8.21
C GLY A 276 6.10 -19.59 8.09
N MET A 277 5.65 -18.95 9.18
CA MET A 277 5.69 -17.51 9.33
C MET A 277 6.48 -17.13 10.58
N CYS A 278 7.15 -15.99 10.55
CA CYS A 278 7.81 -15.38 11.71
C CYS A 278 7.29 -13.96 11.94
N GLN A 279 7.69 -13.33 13.05
CA GLN A 279 7.30 -11.96 13.37
C GLN A 279 8.46 -10.98 13.14
N THR A 280 8.14 -9.82 12.58
CA THR A 280 9.06 -8.66 12.58
C THR A 280 9.25 -8.12 14.01
N ARG A 281 10.19 -7.19 14.20
CA ARG A 281 10.38 -6.45 15.47
C ARG A 281 9.08 -5.90 16.04
N GLU A 282 8.22 -5.38 15.17
CA GLU A 282 6.95 -4.72 15.50
C GLU A 282 5.78 -5.71 15.63
N GLY A 283 6.01 -7.01 15.39
CA GLY A 283 5.00 -8.06 15.55
C GLY A 283 4.16 -8.34 14.31
N ILE A 284 4.61 -7.93 13.11
CA ILE A 284 3.93 -8.25 11.85
C ILE A 284 4.32 -9.68 11.45
N TRP A 285 3.35 -10.51 11.13
CA TRP A 285 3.60 -11.85 10.61
C TRP A 285 4.02 -11.80 9.14
N ILE A 286 5.16 -12.41 8.83
CA ILE A 286 5.72 -12.53 7.48
C ILE A 286 6.02 -14.00 7.17
N ILE A 287 5.98 -14.38 5.89
CA ILE A 287 6.32 -15.73 5.46
C ILE A 287 7.84 -15.83 5.36
N ASP A 288 8.45 -16.69 6.19
CA ASP A 288 9.88 -16.97 6.20
C ASP A 288 10.23 -18.30 5.52
N ASP A 289 9.47 -19.34 5.85
CA ASP A 289 9.58 -20.65 5.21
C ASP A 289 8.47 -20.83 4.18
N ILE A 290 8.75 -20.37 2.95
CA ILE A 290 7.83 -20.48 1.80
C ILE A 290 7.41 -21.94 1.56
N ALA A 291 8.33 -22.90 1.71
CA ALA A 291 8.04 -24.30 1.44
C ALA A 291 7.05 -24.87 2.48
N LYS A 292 7.27 -24.58 3.76
CA LYS A 292 6.36 -24.96 4.84
C LYS A 292 5.01 -24.27 4.69
N PHE A 293 5.01 -22.96 4.41
CA PHE A 293 3.78 -22.21 4.15
C PHE A 293 2.98 -22.85 3.02
N GLN A 294 3.61 -23.15 1.88
CA GLN A 294 2.97 -23.84 0.76
C GLN A 294 2.39 -25.21 1.16
N CYS A 295 3.12 -26.02 1.94
CA CYS A 295 2.63 -27.33 2.39
C CYS A 295 1.37 -27.24 3.27
N THR A 296 1.17 -26.10 3.94
CA THR A 296 -0.01 -25.88 4.81
C THR A 296 -1.25 -25.39 4.04
N GLN A 297 -1.09 -24.88 2.82
CA GLN A 297 -2.21 -24.44 2.00
C GLN A 297 -3.01 -25.63 1.49
N ARG A 298 -4.34 -25.61 1.66
CA ARG A 298 -5.26 -26.70 1.25
C ARG A 298 -5.14 -27.09 -0.24
N LEU A 299 -4.62 -26.20 -1.09
CA LEU A 299 -4.36 -26.46 -2.51
C LEU A 299 -3.16 -27.38 -2.78
N ASN A 300 -2.28 -27.60 -1.79
CA ASN A 300 -1.23 -28.62 -1.81
C ASN A 300 -1.59 -29.87 -0.99
N GLY A 301 -2.84 -29.96 -0.51
CA GLY A 301 -3.41 -31.25 -0.12
C GLY A 301 -3.40 -32.19 -1.32
N LEU A 302 -3.18 -33.49 -1.08
CA LEU A 302 -3.22 -34.54 -2.11
C LEU A 302 -4.31 -34.23 -3.13
N PRO A 303 -4.02 -34.27 -4.45
CA PRO A 303 -5.03 -34.00 -5.46
C PRO A 303 -6.25 -34.85 -5.12
N ILE A 304 -7.40 -34.20 -4.89
CA ILE A 304 -8.66 -34.91 -4.77
C ILE A 304 -8.71 -35.78 -6.03
N PRO A 305 -8.75 -37.13 -5.90
CA PRO A 305 -8.81 -37.97 -7.08
C PRO A 305 -9.96 -37.44 -7.90
N VAL A 306 -9.68 -37.00 -9.13
CA VAL A 306 -10.73 -36.59 -10.05
C VAL A 306 -11.58 -37.83 -10.19
N THR A 307 -12.70 -37.89 -9.48
CA THR A 307 -13.70 -38.93 -9.67
C THR A 307 -14.01 -38.84 -11.15
N LYS A 308 -13.61 -39.87 -11.92
CA LYS A 308 -13.90 -39.93 -13.34
C LYS A 308 -15.37 -39.58 -13.48
N LEU A 309 -15.69 -38.55 -14.24
CA LEU A 309 -17.07 -38.20 -14.55
C LEU A 309 -17.69 -39.44 -15.19
N VAL A 310 -18.54 -40.14 -14.45
CA VAL A 310 -19.32 -41.25 -14.97
C VAL A 310 -20.49 -40.61 -15.71
N PRO A 311 -20.60 -40.79 -17.04
CA PRO A 311 -21.76 -40.31 -17.78
C PRO A 311 -23.02 -40.87 -17.14
N LYS A 312 -24.03 -40.01 -16.93
CA LYS A 312 -25.30 -40.41 -16.31
C LYS A 312 -26.06 -41.45 -17.17
N TYR A 313 -25.72 -41.56 -18.44
CA TYR A 313 -26.28 -42.51 -19.40
C TYR A 313 -25.14 -43.09 -20.23
N GLU A 314 -25.15 -44.42 -20.40
CA GLU A 314 -24.34 -45.13 -21.39
C GLU A 314 -25.12 -45.16 -22.71
N ASP A 315 -24.46 -44.86 -23.83
CA ASP A 315 -25.03 -44.94 -25.19
C ASP A 315 -25.41 -46.38 -25.58
#